data_AF-A0A2A6JS71-F1
#
_entry.id   AF-A0A2A6JS71-F1
#
_cell.length_a   1.000
_cell.length_b   1.000
_cell.length_c   1.000
_cell.angle_alpha   90.00
_cell.angle_beta   90.00
_cell.angle_gamma   90.00
#
_symmetry.space_group_name_H-M   'P 1'
#
loop_
_entity.id
_entity.type
_entity.pdbx_description
1 polymer ?
#
loop_
_entity_poly.entity_id
_entity_poly.type
_entity_poly.pdbx_seq_one_letter_code
_entity_poly.pdbx_strand_id
1 'polypeptide(L)'
;MSETRRKLTTIFCADVQDYTRLMGADEEGTLATLKRCREAMGHLIESHGGRVVNTWGDGLIADFPSVVEAVRAAVDTQNELAGFNARRPSDGRMLFRIGINLGDVIVEGDDIYGDGVNIAARLQTSAAPGGIVISSTVYDQVRNKVAVGFEFLGPLIVKNVEEGVPSYAVRIGGGGEEAAPAERPAARPQPVAAAAVADAARPVPGKRRLFAVLGVIAAVLIGINLLSWQGVFWARFPVLVLAVVAALVWNREQSRFDRKIAAFAIVALGIVGINLFTWEGRFWAVWPMLGLAAAAGLRWSLRR
;
A
#
# COMPACT_ATOMS: atom_id res chain seq x y z
N MET A 1 24.92 -5.29 8.57
CA MET A 1 24.27 -4.04 8.10
C MET A 1 23.59 -4.40 6.79
N SER A 2 22.26 -4.36 6.70
CA SER A 2 21.56 -4.56 5.43
C SER A 2 21.98 -3.43 4.48
N GLU A 3 22.54 -3.78 3.32
CA GLU A 3 22.98 -2.80 2.33
C GLU A 3 21.73 -2.27 1.61
N THR A 4 21.33 -1.04 1.91
CA THR A 4 20.19 -0.39 1.27
C THR A 4 20.60 0.08 -0.13
N ARG A 5 20.01 -0.49 -1.19
CA ARG A 5 20.35 -0.17 -2.59
C ARG A 5 19.14 0.32 -3.37
N ARG A 6 19.31 1.35 -4.19
CA ARG A 6 18.29 1.77 -5.17
C ARG A 6 18.34 0.91 -6.44
N LYS A 7 17.17 0.55 -6.96
CA LYS A 7 16.98 -0.28 -8.14
C LYS A 7 15.77 0.22 -8.91
N LEU A 8 15.93 0.47 -10.20
CA LEU A 8 14.79 0.58 -11.12
C LEU A 8 14.31 -0.83 -11.44
N THR A 9 13.05 -1.15 -11.13
CA THR A 9 12.48 -2.49 -11.36
C THR A 9 11.01 -2.40 -11.75
N THR A 10 10.47 -3.47 -12.32
CA THR A 10 9.03 -3.59 -12.58
C THR A 10 8.38 -4.24 -11.37
N ILE A 11 7.45 -3.54 -10.73
CA ILE A 11 6.70 -4.02 -9.58
C ILE A 11 5.39 -4.63 -10.07
N PHE A 12 5.16 -5.88 -9.67
CA PHE A 12 3.92 -6.62 -9.86
C PHE A 12 3.23 -6.74 -8.50
N CYS A 13 1.97 -6.30 -8.41
CA CYS A 13 1.16 -6.41 -7.21
C CYS A 13 -0.15 -7.13 -7.54
N ALA A 14 -0.43 -8.23 -6.85
CA ALA A 14 -1.66 -8.98 -6.97
C ALA A 14 -2.37 -9.06 -5.62
N ASP A 15 -3.70 -9.00 -5.62
CA ASP A 15 -4.51 -9.13 -4.40
C ASP A 15 -5.93 -9.60 -4.73
N VAL A 16 -6.54 -10.30 -3.77
CA VAL A 16 -7.84 -10.97 -3.94
C VAL A 16 -8.97 -9.97 -3.77
N GLN A 17 -9.96 -10.02 -4.66
CA GLN A 17 -11.19 -9.27 -4.44
C GLN A 17 -12.06 -9.92 -3.37
N ASP A 18 -12.57 -9.11 -2.45
CA ASP A 18 -13.57 -9.49 -1.43
C ASP A 18 -13.15 -10.69 -0.57
N TYR A 19 -11.85 -10.80 -0.25
CA TYR A 19 -11.30 -11.89 0.55
C TYR A 19 -12.02 -12.08 1.90
N THR A 20 -12.37 -10.98 2.59
CA THR A 20 -13.13 -11.04 3.85
C THR A 20 -14.47 -11.77 3.71
N ARG A 21 -15.15 -11.64 2.56
CA ARG A 21 -16.43 -12.32 2.29
C ARG A 21 -16.22 -13.83 2.13
N LEU A 22 -15.16 -14.23 1.41
CA LEU A 22 -14.84 -15.64 1.20
C LEU A 22 -14.48 -16.33 2.52
N MET A 23 -13.67 -15.67 3.36
CA MET A 23 -13.34 -16.15 4.70
C MET A 23 -14.58 -16.37 5.57
N GLY A 24 -15.56 -15.48 5.54
CA GLY A 24 -16.80 -15.63 6.32
C GLY A 24 -17.70 -16.78 5.87
N ALA A 25 -17.53 -17.29 4.64
CA ALA A 25 -18.33 -18.39 4.11
C ALA A 25 -17.69 -19.77 4.35
N ASP A 26 -16.36 -19.86 4.18
CA ASP A 26 -15.58 -21.08 4.41
C ASP A 26 -14.10 -20.70 4.64
N GLU A 27 -13.69 -20.67 5.90
CA GLU A 27 -12.33 -20.26 6.29
C GLU A 27 -11.26 -21.23 5.77
N GLU A 28 -11.47 -22.54 5.94
CA GLU A 28 -10.48 -23.57 5.59
C GLU A 28 -10.35 -23.72 4.07
N GLY A 29 -11.47 -23.79 3.35
CA GLY A 29 -11.47 -23.89 1.89
C GLY A 29 -10.97 -22.64 1.19
N THR A 30 -11.24 -21.45 1.74
CA THR A 30 -10.70 -20.19 1.23
C THR A 30 -9.19 -20.13 1.41
N LEU A 31 -8.68 -20.49 2.58
CA LEU A 31 -7.23 -20.52 2.83
C LEU A 31 -6.50 -21.53 1.93
N ALA A 32 -7.06 -22.73 1.76
CA ALA A 32 -6.50 -23.74 0.86
C ALA A 32 -6.49 -23.28 -0.60
N THR A 33 -7.55 -22.59 -1.04
CA THR A 33 -7.62 -21.98 -2.37
C THR A 33 -6.56 -20.90 -2.54
N LEU A 34 -6.44 -19.99 -1.57
CA LEU A 34 -5.47 -18.91 -1.59
C LEU A 34 -4.05 -19.44 -1.73
N LYS A 35 -3.70 -20.48 -0.95
CA LYS A 35 -2.39 -21.12 -1.04
C LYS A 35 -2.12 -21.68 -2.44
N ARG A 36 -3.06 -22.44 -3.00
CA ARG A 36 -2.91 -23.00 -4.36
C ARG A 36 -2.76 -21.91 -5.43
N CYS A 37 -3.55 -20.84 -5.34
CA CYS A 37 -3.45 -19.71 -6.27
C CYS A 37 -2.08 -19.02 -6.13
N ARG A 38 -1.57 -18.85 -4.91
CA ARG A 38 -0.25 -18.26 -4.64
C ARG A 38 0.90 -19.11 -5.14
N GLU A 39 0.84 -20.42 -4.96
CA GLU A 39 1.84 -21.35 -5.48
C GLU A 39 1.88 -21.28 -7.02
N ALA A 40 0.72 -21.31 -7.67
CA ALA A 40 0.63 -21.17 -9.13
C ALA A 40 1.19 -19.82 -9.62
N MET A 41 0.80 -18.72 -8.96
CA MET A 41 1.35 -17.39 -9.26
C MET A 41 2.87 -17.33 -9.05
N GLY A 42 3.38 -17.89 -7.96
CA GLY A 42 4.81 -17.93 -7.66
C GLY A 42 5.60 -18.64 -8.76
N HIS A 43 5.14 -19.82 -9.18
CA HIS A 43 5.77 -20.57 -10.27
C HIS A 43 5.75 -19.80 -11.60
N LEU A 44 4.63 -19.15 -11.94
CA LEU A 44 4.55 -18.34 -13.16
C LEU A 44 5.49 -17.13 -13.10
N ILE A 45 5.51 -16.41 -11.97
CA ILE A 45 6.40 -15.28 -11.74
C ILE A 45 7.87 -15.70 -11.92
N GLU A 46 8.27 -16.81 -11.31
CA GLU A 46 9.64 -17.34 -11.42
C GLU A 46 9.97 -17.81 -12.85
N SER A 47 9.02 -18.47 -13.53
CA SER A 47 9.21 -18.93 -14.91
C SER A 47 9.45 -17.79 -15.91
N HIS A 48 8.91 -16.60 -15.61
CA HIS A 48 9.12 -15.36 -16.36
C HIS A 48 10.32 -14.54 -15.85
N GLY A 49 11.16 -15.11 -14.97
CA GLY A 49 12.36 -14.46 -14.43
C GLY A 49 12.06 -13.34 -13.42
N GLY A 50 10.85 -13.31 -12.87
CA GLY A 50 10.49 -12.48 -11.72
C GLY A 50 10.89 -13.13 -10.40
N ARG A 51 10.84 -12.33 -9.34
CA ARG A 51 11.10 -12.77 -7.96
C ARG A 51 9.94 -12.35 -7.07
N VAL A 52 9.38 -13.29 -6.33
CA VAL A 52 8.40 -12.97 -5.27
C VAL A 52 9.16 -12.30 -4.13
N VAL A 53 8.77 -11.06 -3.82
CA VAL A 53 9.40 -10.25 -2.78
C VAL A 53 8.72 -10.52 -1.44
N ASN A 54 7.40 -10.37 -1.41
CA ASN A 54 6.64 -10.47 -0.18
C ASN A 54 5.20 -10.89 -0.44
N THR A 55 4.58 -11.52 0.56
CA THR A 55 3.16 -11.86 0.59
C THR A 55 2.55 -11.30 1.87
N TRP A 56 1.76 -10.23 1.77
CA TRP A 56 1.07 -9.63 2.91
C TRP A 56 -0.42 -9.98 2.87
N GLY A 57 -0.92 -10.66 3.92
CA GLY A 57 -2.34 -11.02 4.04
C GLY A 57 -2.78 -11.99 2.94
N ASP A 58 -3.56 -11.49 1.99
CA ASP A 58 -4.09 -12.10 0.76
C ASP A 58 -3.39 -11.59 -0.52
N GLY A 59 -2.57 -10.55 -0.42
CA GLY A 59 -1.78 -10.00 -1.52
C GLY A 59 -0.44 -10.70 -1.78
N LEU A 60 0.13 -10.42 -2.94
CA LEU A 60 1.45 -10.87 -3.41
C LEU A 60 2.15 -9.71 -4.12
N ILE A 61 3.42 -9.49 -3.79
CA ILE A 61 4.30 -8.51 -4.44
C ILE A 61 5.49 -9.25 -5.05
N ALA A 62 5.76 -8.97 -6.32
CA ALA A 62 6.90 -9.49 -7.04
C ALA A 62 7.62 -8.38 -7.81
N ASP A 63 8.89 -8.59 -8.10
CA ASP A 63 9.69 -7.69 -8.92
C ASP A 63 10.27 -8.40 -10.13
N PHE A 64 10.27 -7.72 -11.28
CA PHE A 64 10.75 -8.24 -12.55
C PHE A 64 11.83 -7.33 -13.15
N PRO A 65 12.95 -7.91 -13.62
CA PRO A 65 13.95 -7.17 -14.41
C PRO A 65 13.39 -6.67 -15.74
N SER A 66 12.44 -7.40 -16.33
CA SER A 66 11.84 -7.12 -17.63
C SER A 66 10.36 -6.73 -17.49
N VAL A 67 10.01 -5.56 -18.02
CA VAL A 67 8.63 -5.08 -18.06
C VAL A 67 7.73 -6.00 -18.91
N VAL A 68 8.27 -6.52 -20.02
CA VAL A 68 7.54 -7.40 -20.93
C VAL A 68 7.19 -8.72 -20.24
N GLU A 69 8.16 -9.30 -19.52
CA GLU A 69 7.94 -10.56 -18.80
C GLU A 69 6.98 -10.39 -17.63
N ALA A 70 6.98 -9.25 -16.94
CA ALA A 70 5.99 -8.94 -15.91
C ALA A 70 4.56 -8.95 -16.46
N VAL A 71 4.34 -8.38 -17.65
CA VAL A 71 3.01 -8.35 -18.29
C VAL A 71 2.61 -9.73 -18.79
N ARG A 72 3.54 -10.50 -19.37
CA ARG A 72 3.28 -11.90 -19.78
C ARG A 72 2.90 -12.77 -18.58
N ALA A 73 3.68 -12.70 -17.51
CA ALA A 73 3.39 -13.39 -16.25
C ALA A 73 2.00 -13.03 -15.70
N ALA A 74 1.58 -11.76 -15.81
CA ALA A 74 0.25 -11.32 -15.38
C ALA A 74 -0.87 -11.92 -16.23
N VAL A 75 -0.69 -11.96 -17.55
CA VAL A 75 -1.66 -12.56 -18.47
C VAL A 75 -1.80 -14.06 -18.19
N ASP A 76 -0.68 -14.77 -18.09
CA ASP A 76 -0.67 -16.21 -17.82
C ASP A 76 -1.23 -16.53 -16.44
N THR A 77 -0.95 -15.68 -15.45
CA THR A 77 -1.58 -15.76 -14.11
C THR A 77 -3.09 -15.65 -14.20
N GLN A 78 -3.63 -14.66 -14.90
CA GLN A 78 -5.09 -14.51 -15.00
C GLN A 78 -5.73 -15.68 -15.76
N ASN A 79 -5.07 -16.21 -16.80
CA ASN A 79 -5.54 -17.39 -17.54
C ASN A 79 -5.58 -18.64 -16.65
N GLU A 80 -4.52 -18.91 -15.89
CA GLU A 80 -4.43 -20.06 -14.99
C GLU A 80 -5.49 -19.97 -13.88
N LEU A 81 -5.63 -18.79 -13.26
CA LEU A 81 -6.62 -18.56 -12.20
C LEU A 81 -8.06 -18.60 -12.74
N ALA A 82 -8.30 -18.17 -13.98
CA ALA A 82 -9.58 -18.36 -14.65
C ALA A 82 -9.89 -19.86 -14.81
N GLY A 83 -8.89 -20.68 -15.17
CA GLY A 83 -8.99 -22.14 -15.20
C GLY A 83 -9.39 -22.75 -13.85
N PHE A 84 -8.79 -22.29 -12.74
CA PHE A 84 -9.16 -22.74 -11.39
C PHE A 84 -10.61 -22.37 -11.01
N ASN A 85 -11.08 -21.22 -11.49
CA ASN A 85 -12.41 -20.70 -11.20
C ASN A 85 -13.50 -21.26 -12.16
N ALA A 86 -13.13 -21.87 -13.29
CA ALA A 86 -14.06 -22.35 -14.31
C ALA A 86 -15.08 -23.37 -13.77
N ARG A 87 -14.66 -24.21 -12.83
CA ARG A 87 -15.51 -25.24 -12.20
C ARG A 87 -16.23 -24.76 -10.93
N ARG A 88 -16.08 -23.49 -10.55
CA ARG A 88 -16.66 -22.94 -9.32
C ARG A 88 -17.90 -22.07 -9.60
N PRO A 89 -18.92 -22.14 -8.72
CA PRO A 89 -20.03 -21.20 -8.75
C PRO A 89 -19.52 -19.77 -8.53
N SER A 90 -20.23 -18.78 -9.08
CA SER A 90 -19.78 -17.38 -9.18
C SER A 90 -19.42 -16.74 -7.84
N ASP A 91 -20.08 -17.16 -6.76
CA ASP A 91 -19.90 -16.69 -5.39
C ASP A 91 -18.63 -17.23 -4.71
N GLY A 92 -18.15 -18.41 -5.12
CA GLY A 92 -16.94 -19.08 -4.62
C GLY A 92 -15.69 -18.89 -5.48
N ARG A 93 -15.76 -18.05 -6.53
CA ARG A 93 -14.61 -17.70 -7.37
C ARG A 93 -13.65 -16.78 -6.62
N MET A 94 -12.37 -17.10 -6.67
CA MET A 94 -11.30 -16.26 -6.11
C MET A 94 -10.68 -15.46 -7.24
N LEU A 95 -11.08 -14.20 -7.38
CA LEU A 95 -10.66 -13.33 -8.47
C LEU A 95 -9.54 -12.42 -7.98
N PHE A 96 -8.37 -12.54 -8.61
CA PHE A 96 -7.23 -11.67 -8.33
C PHE A 96 -7.28 -10.45 -9.23
N ARG A 97 -6.88 -9.32 -8.66
CA ARG A 97 -6.63 -8.07 -9.36
C ARG A 97 -5.13 -7.86 -9.43
N ILE A 98 -4.62 -7.42 -10.57
CA ILE A 98 -3.18 -7.23 -10.79
C ILE A 98 -2.90 -5.77 -11.19
N GLY A 99 -1.87 -5.19 -10.58
CA GLY A 99 -1.32 -3.88 -10.88
C GLY A 99 0.17 -3.96 -11.22
N ILE A 100 0.60 -3.32 -12.31
CA ILE A 100 2.00 -3.34 -12.75
C ILE A 100 2.52 -1.92 -12.95
N ASN A 101 3.67 -1.61 -12.37
CA ASN A 101 4.33 -0.33 -12.52
C ASN A 101 5.84 -0.50 -12.70
N LEU A 102 6.45 0.36 -13.52
CA LEU A 102 7.91 0.49 -13.61
C LEU A 102 8.33 1.71 -12.75
N GLY A 103 9.20 1.51 -11.77
CA GLY A 103 9.61 2.59 -10.86
C GLY A 103 10.87 2.31 -10.06
N ASP A 104 11.45 3.38 -9.51
CA ASP A 104 12.60 3.30 -8.60
C ASP A 104 12.15 2.80 -7.22
N VAL A 105 12.85 1.80 -6.70
CA VAL A 105 12.60 1.21 -5.39
C VAL A 105 13.90 1.11 -4.60
N ILE A 106 13.75 1.09 -3.29
CA ILE A 106 14.81 0.80 -2.35
C ILE A 106 14.69 -0.68 -1.97
N VAL A 107 15.75 -1.44 -2.24
CA VAL A 107 15.89 -2.84 -1.85
C VAL A 107 16.59 -2.90 -0.49
N GLU A 108 16.00 -3.63 0.44
CA GLU A 108 16.60 -3.94 1.74
C GLU A 108 16.39 -5.43 2.05
N GLY A 109 17.48 -6.20 1.97
CA GLY A 109 17.39 -7.66 2.04
C GLY A 109 16.57 -8.20 0.86
N ASP A 110 15.52 -8.95 1.17
CA ASP A 110 14.61 -9.48 0.15
C ASP A 110 13.43 -8.56 -0.17
N ASP A 111 13.21 -7.51 0.63
CA ASP A 111 12.08 -6.58 0.52
C ASP A 111 12.35 -5.37 -0.40
N ILE A 112 11.27 -4.79 -0.93
CA ILE A 112 11.29 -3.56 -1.73
C ILE A 112 10.37 -2.49 -1.15
N TYR A 113 10.83 -1.23 -1.18
CA TYR A 113 10.11 -0.08 -0.66
C TYR A 113 10.17 1.10 -1.62
N GLY A 114 9.17 1.99 -1.56
CA GLY A 114 9.17 3.25 -2.28
C GLY A 114 7.86 3.55 -2.98
N ASP A 115 7.81 4.69 -3.65
CA ASP A 115 6.60 5.15 -4.32
C ASP A 115 6.21 4.24 -5.49
N GLY A 116 7.18 3.59 -6.15
CA GLY A 116 6.92 2.61 -7.20
C GLY A 116 6.01 1.46 -6.74
N VAL A 117 6.19 0.99 -5.50
CA VAL A 117 5.36 -0.05 -4.88
C VAL A 117 3.96 0.46 -4.58
N ASN A 118 3.86 1.69 -4.04
CA ASN A 118 2.57 2.31 -3.73
C ASN A 118 1.72 2.54 -4.98
N ILE A 119 2.35 2.93 -6.10
CA ILE A 119 1.69 3.10 -7.40
C ILE A 119 1.18 1.74 -7.92
N ALA A 120 2.01 0.69 -7.88
CA ALA A 120 1.61 -0.66 -8.31
C ALA A 120 0.40 -1.18 -7.52
N ALA A 121 0.41 -1.03 -6.19
CA ALA A 121 -0.72 -1.40 -5.34
C ALA A 121 -1.98 -0.58 -5.67
N ARG A 122 -1.83 0.71 -6.01
CA ARG A 122 -2.97 1.55 -6.40
C ARG A 122 -3.56 1.13 -7.74
N LEU A 123 -2.72 0.78 -8.72
CA LEU A 123 -3.15 0.24 -10.01
C LEU A 123 -3.89 -1.09 -9.81
N GLN A 124 -3.38 -1.96 -8.95
CA GLN A 124 -4.04 -3.21 -8.58
C GLN A 124 -5.45 -2.95 -8.04
N THR A 125 -5.59 -2.01 -7.11
CA THR A 125 -6.90 -1.70 -6.51
C THR A 125 -7.90 -1.16 -7.54
N SER A 126 -7.42 -0.45 -8.59
CA SER A 126 -8.26 0.04 -9.70
C SER A 126 -8.62 -1.03 -10.73
N ALA A 127 -7.96 -2.19 -10.72
CA ALA A 127 -8.28 -3.26 -11.67
C ALA A 127 -9.64 -3.88 -11.37
N ALA A 128 -10.36 -4.20 -12.44
CA ALA A 128 -11.57 -5.03 -12.37
C ALA A 128 -11.23 -6.43 -11.82
N PRO A 129 -12.21 -7.17 -11.25
CA PRO A 129 -12.01 -8.57 -10.85
C PRO A 129 -11.44 -9.42 -11.99
N GLY A 130 -10.31 -10.10 -11.77
CA GLY A 130 -9.64 -10.86 -12.84
C GLY A 130 -8.94 -9.99 -13.88
N GLY A 131 -8.83 -8.69 -13.64
CA GLY A 131 -8.24 -7.71 -14.53
C GLY A 131 -6.77 -7.39 -14.20
N ILE A 132 -6.12 -6.76 -15.16
CA ILE A 132 -4.74 -6.24 -15.06
C ILE A 132 -4.77 -4.77 -15.41
N VAL A 133 -4.18 -3.93 -14.57
CA VAL A 133 -3.99 -2.50 -14.84
C VAL A 133 -2.50 -2.16 -14.77
N ILE A 134 -2.03 -1.41 -15.76
CA ILE A 134 -0.63 -1.02 -15.92
C ILE A 134 -0.48 0.50 -15.94
N SER A 135 0.68 1.00 -15.51
CA SER A 135 1.02 2.42 -15.68
C SER A 135 1.38 2.74 -17.14
N SER A 136 1.34 4.01 -17.50
CA SER A 136 1.83 4.51 -18.80
C SER A 136 3.28 4.13 -19.10
N THR A 137 4.16 4.16 -18.09
CA THR A 137 5.55 3.75 -18.26
C THR A 137 5.69 2.29 -18.64
N VAL A 138 4.80 1.42 -18.14
CA VAL A 138 4.73 0.01 -18.55
C VAL A 138 4.15 -0.09 -19.96
N TYR A 139 3.03 0.58 -20.23
CA TYR A 139 2.37 0.58 -21.53
C TYR A 139 3.34 0.95 -22.68
N ASP A 140 4.11 2.02 -22.51
CA ASP A 140 5.07 2.49 -23.51
C ASP A 140 6.11 1.42 -23.88
N GLN A 141 6.46 0.55 -22.94
CA GLN A 141 7.45 -0.52 -23.12
C GLN A 141 6.88 -1.78 -23.75
N VAL A 142 5.56 -2.04 -23.61
CA VAL A 142 4.94 -3.33 -23.95
C VAL A 142 3.95 -3.28 -25.11
N ARG A 143 3.44 -2.10 -25.47
CA ARG A 143 2.37 -1.93 -26.48
C ARG A 143 2.61 -2.62 -27.84
N ASN A 144 3.89 -2.79 -28.23
CA ASN A 144 4.28 -3.44 -29.49
C ASN A 144 4.97 -4.81 -29.29
N LYS A 145 4.96 -5.35 -28.06
CA LYS A 145 5.73 -6.56 -27.68
C LYS A 145 4.87 -7.67 -27.08
N VAL A 146 3.64 -7.35 -26.68
CA VAL A 146 2.69 -8.30 -26.09
C VAL A 146 1.40 -8.24 -26.91
N ALA A 147 0.92 -9.40 -27.34
CA ALA A 147 -0.28 -9.54 -28.16
C ALA A 147 -1.56 -9.47 -27.30
N VAL A 148 -1.80 -8.31 -26.69
CA VAL A 148 -2.97 -8.01 -25.84
C VAL A 148 -3.52 -6.63 -26.18
N GLY A 149 -4.81 -6.41 -25.92
CA GLY A 149 -5.42 -5.09 -26.07
C GLY A 149 -5.12 -4.19 -24.88
N PHE A 150 -5.11 -2.87 -25.09
CA PHE A 150 -4.96 -1.88 -24.03
C PHE A 150 -6.10 -0.86 -24.09
N GLU A 151 -6.68 -0.54 -22.94
CA GLU A 151 -7.73 0.46 -22.79
C GLU A 151 -7.29 1.55 -21.82
N PHE A 152 -7.34 2.80 -22.25
CA PHE A 152 -6.94 3.93 -21.40
C PHE A 152 -8.01 4.23 -20.34
N LEU A 153 -7.62 4.19 -19.07
CA LEU A 153 -8.51 4.43 -17.93
C LEU A 153 -8.44 5.86 -17.39
N GLY A 154 -7.53 6.68 -17.90
CA GLY A 154 -7.26 8.01 -17.37
C GLY A 154 -6.17 8.05 -16.30
N PRO A 155 -5.91 9.25 -15.72
CA PRO A 155 -4.93 9.45 -14.68
C PRO A 155 -5.42 8.92 -13.32
N LEU A 156 -4.67 8.01 -12.74
CA LEU A 156 -4.90 7.49 -11.40
C LEU A 156 -4.23 8.40 -10.37
N ILE A 157 -5.03 9.02 -9.49
CA ILE A 157 -4.50 9.84 -8.41
C ILE A 157 -3.94 8.92 -7.30
N VAL A 158 -2.64 9.04 -7.06
CA VAL A 158 -1.93 8.33 -5.99
C VAL A 158 -1.55 9.33 -4.91
N LYS A 159 -1.70 8.93 -3.64
CA LYS A 159 -1.28 9.75 -2.51
C LYS A 159 0.23 10.01 -2.63
N ASN A 160 0.63 11.28 -2.64
CA ASN A 160 2.02 11.79 -2.81
C ASN A 160 2.53 11.94 -4.26
N VAL A 161 1.69 11.82 -5.28
CA VAL A 161 2.04 12.17 -6.67
C VAL A 161 1.14 13.31 -7.13
N GLU A 162 1.72 14.47 -7.47
CA GLU A 162 0.97 15.68 -7.85
C GLU A 162 0.28 15.53 -9.21
N GLU A 163 0.92 14.82 -10.14
CA GLU A 163 0.36 14.46 -11.45
C GLU A 163 -0.15 13.02 -11.41
N GLY A 164 -1.45 12.81 -11.67
CA GLY A 164 -2.04 11.48 -11.68
C GLY A 164 -1.35 10.56 -12.70
N VAL A 165 -1.10 9.31 -12.33
CA VAL A 165 -0.39 8.35 -13.18
C VAL A 165 -1.34 7.84 -14.27
N PRO A 166 -1.13 8.15 -15.56
CA PRO A 166 -1.99 7.64 -16.62
C PRO A 166 -1.92 6.11 -16.63
N SER A 167 -3.09 5.47 -16.70
CA SER A 167 -3.24 4.03 -16.48
C SER A 167 -4.02 3.35 -17.61
N TYR A 168 -3.72 2.07 -17.84
CA TYR A 168 -4.31 1.27 -18.91
C TYR A 168 -4.78 -0.08 -18.37
N ALA A 169 -5.98 -0.52 -18.73
CA ALA A 169 -6.41 -1.91 -18.54
C ALA A 169 -5.86 -2.79 -19.67
N VAL A 170 -5.40 -3.99 -19.33
CA VAL A 170 -5.00 -5.00 -20.32
C VAL A 170 -6.19 -5.92 -20.61
N ARG A 171 -6.53 -6.09 -21.89
CA ARG A 171 -7.60 -6.98 -22.35
C ARG A 171 -7.03 -8.32 -22.82
N ILE A 172 -7.33 -9.37 -22.08
CA ILE A 172 -6.96 -10.76 -22.38
C ILE A 172 -8.05 -11.38 -23.27
N GLY A 173 -7.70 -11.95 -24.41
CA GLY A 173 -8.64 -12.67 -25.29
C GLY A 173 -9.22 -11.89 -26.47
N GLY A 174 -8.78 -10.66 -26.72
CA GLY A 174 -9.03 -9.96 -27.99
C GLY A 174 -7.85 -10.14 -28.92
N GLY A 175 -7.83 -11.23 -29.70
CA GLY A 175 -6.84 -11.41 -30.75
C GLY A 175 -6.87 -10.23 -31.71
N GLY A 176 -5.69 -9.68 -32.01
CA GLY A 176 -5.40 -8.64 -33.00
C GLY A 176 -6.56 -8.14 -33.84
N GLU A 177 -7.35 -7.22 -33.30
CA GLU A 177 -8.05 -6.25 -34.11
C GLU A 177 -7.18 -5.01 -34.08
N GLU A 178 -6.51 -4.81 -35.21
CA GLU A 178 -5.62 -3.72 -35.53
C GLU A 178 -6.25 -2.40 -35.06
N ALA A 179 -5.79 -1.90 -33.92
CA ALA A 179 -6.12 -0.56 -33.48
C ALA A 179 -5.52 0.39 -34.52
N ALA A 180 -6.37 0.84 -35.45
CA ALA A 180 -6.08 1.94 -36.34
C ALA A 180 -5.44 3.08 -35.53
N PRO A 181 -4.45 3.81 -36.08
CA PRO A 181 -3.70 4.79 -35.31
C PRO A 181 -4.67 5.85 -34.79
N ALA A 182 -4.95 5.82 -33.48
CA ALA A 182 -5.61 6.93 -32.83
C ALA A 182 -4.63 8.11 -32.90
N GLU A 183 -4.85 8.97 -33.90
CA GLU A 183 -4.31 10.31 -33.96
C GLU A 183 -4.42 10.93 -32.57
N ARG A 184 -3.28 11.34 -32.01
CA ARG A 184 -3.26 12.23 -30.84
C ARG A 184 -4.06 13.47 -31.22
N PRO A 185 -5.20 13.77 -30.56
CA PRO A 185 -5.83 15.07 -30.75
C PRO A 185 -4.89 16.10 -30.14
N ALA A 186 -4.36 16.98 -31.00
CA ALA A 186 -3.61 18.14 -30.58
C ALA A 186 -4.42 18.93 -29.54
N ALA A 187 -3.76 19.26 -28.44
CA ALA A 187 -4.32 20.05 -27.36
C ALA A 187 -4.95 21.35 -27.89
N ARG A 188 -6.26 21.50 -27.68
CA ARG A 188 -6.90 22.80 -27.50
C ARG A 188 -7.64 22.78 -26.17
N PRO A 189 -7.47 23.79 -25.31
CA PRO A 189 -8.13 23.83 -24.01
C PRO A 189 -9.62 24.13 -24.23
N GLN A 190 -10.50 23.22 -23.84
CA GLN A 190 -11.91 23.50 -23.62
C GLN A 190 -12.29 23.23 -22.16
N PRO A 191 -13.22 24.00 -21.58
CA PRO A 191 -13.48 23.99 -20.15
C PRO A 191 -14.17 22.69 -19.73
N VAL A 192 -13.65 22.07 -18.68
CA VAL A 192 -14.17 20.84 -18.09
C VAL A 192 -15.56 21.10 -17.47
N ALA A 193 -16.61 20.64 -18.13
CA ALA A 193 -17.91 20.41 -17.48
C ALA A 193 -17.85 19.04 -16.80
N ALA A 194 -17.58 19.08 -15.49
CA ALA A 194 -17.53 17.90 -14.63
C ALA A 194 -18.94 17.30 -14.45
N ALA A 195 -19.24 16.24 -15.19
CA ALA A 195 -20.30 15.32 -14.82
C ALA A 195 -19.71 14.25 -13.90
N ALA A 196 -19.80 14.50 -12.59
CA ALA A 196 -19.43 13.55 -11.56
C ALA A 196 -20.45 12.39 -11.54
N VAL A 197 -20.04 11.21 -11.99
CA VAL A 197 -20.69 9.96 -11.59
C VAL A 197 -20.11 9.61 -10.22
N ALA A 198 -20.85 9.92 -9.18
CA ALA A 198 -20.57 9.48 -7.83
C ALA A 198 -20.92 7.99 -7.72
N ASP A 199 -19.90 7.14 -7.63
CA ASP A 199 -20.06 5.81 -7.04
C ASP A 199 -19.22 5.73 -5.77
N ALA A 200 -19.85 5.20 -4.73
CA ALA A 200 -19.52 5.44 -3.33
C ALA A 200 -18.28 4.64 -2.91
N ALA A 201 -17.11 5.26 -3.04
CA ALA A 201 -15.92 4.84 -2.30
C ALA A 201 -16.25 4.85 -0.80
N ARG A 202 -16.25 3.69 -0.15
CA ARG A 202 -16.26 3.65 1.33
C ARG A 202 -15.05 4.46 1.82
N PRO A 203 -15.23 5.50 2.65
CA PRO A 203 -14.13 6.35 3.02
C PRO A 203 -13.17 5.55 3.90
N VAL A 204 -11.95 5.32 3.42
CA VAL A 204 -10.81 5.19 4.34
C VAL A 204 -10.93 6.37 5.29
N PRO A 205 -11.00 6.17 6.62
CA PRO A 205 -11.37 7.23 7.54
C PRO A 205 -10.47 8.43 7.29
N GLY A 206 -11.05 9.53 6.81
CA GLY A 206 -10.32 10.78 6.59
C GLY A 206 -9.58 11.13 7.88
N LYS A 207 -8.42 11.76 7.81
CA LYS A 207 -7.55 12.03 8.97
C LYS A 207 -8.32 12.65 10.16
N ARG A 208 -9.33 13.48 9.90
CA ARG A 208 -10.30 13.99 10.91
C ARG A 208 -11.08 12.87 11.63
N ARG A 209 -11.52 11.83 10.93
CA ARG A 209 -12.11 10.60 11.50
C ARG A 209 -11.10 9.80 12.32
N LEU A 210 -9.83 9.73 11.92
CA LEU A 210 -8.80 9.05 12.72
C LEU A 210 -8.57 9.76 14.07
N PHE A 211 -8.40 11.09 14.06
CA PHE A 211 -8.30 11.88 15.29
C PHE A 211 -9.57 11.80 16.14
N ALA A 212 -10.76 11.81 15.52
CA ALA A 212 -12.02 11.62 16.23
C ALA A 212 -12.12 10.23 16.86
N VAL A 213 -11.71 9.17 16.17
CA VAL A 213 -11.70 7.80 16.70
C VAL A 213 -10.72 7.68 17.87
N LEU A 214 -9.48 8.19 17.73
CA LEU A 214 -8.51 8.20 18.83
C LEU A 214 -9.02 8.99 20.05
N GLY A 215 -9.68 10.13 19.82
CA GLY A 215 -10.30 10.94 20.86
C GLY A 215 -11.47 10.23 21.54
N VAL A 216 -12.34 9.55 20.79
CA VAL A 216 -13.45 8.75 21.34
C VAL A 216 -12.92 7.58 22.16
N ILE A 217 -11.90 6.86 21.67
CA ILE A 217 -11.26 5.76 22.42
C ILE A 217 -10.68 6.30 23.73
N ALA A 218 -9.98 7.45 23.70
CA ALA A 218 -9.44 8.06 24.91
C ALA A 218 -10.56 8.46 25.90
N ALA A 219 -11.65 9.06 25.43
CA ALA A 219 -12.80 9.44 26.25
C ALA A 219 -13.50 8.23 26.87
N VAL A 220 -13.67 7.14 26.11
CA VAL A 220 -14.24 5.87 26.60
C VAL A 220 -13.33 5.27 27.66
N LEU A 221 -12.02 5.21 27.45
CA LEU A 221 -11.07 4.71 28.46
C LEU A 221 -11.09 5.52 29.75
N ILE A 222 -11.17 6.85 29.65
CA ILE A 222 -11.32 7.74 30.81
C ILE A 222 -12.65 7.47 31.52
N GLY A 223 -13.74 7.29 30.77
CA GLY A 223 -15.06 6.95 31.32
C GLY A 223 -15.08 5.61 32.04
N ILE A 224 -14.51 4.56 31.44
CA ILE A 224 -14.37 3.23 32.09
C ILE A 224 -13.54 3.37 33.36
N ASN A 225 -12.44 4.13 33.33
CA ASN A 225 -11.62 4.35 34.51
C ASN A 225 -12.38 5.09 35.62
N LEU A 226 -13.21 6.09 35.29
CA LEU A 226 -14.03 6.79 36.28
C LEU A 226 -15.08 5.86 36.90
N LEU A 227 -15.65 4.96 36.09
CA LEU A 227 -16.66 3.99 36.55
C LEU A 227 -16.05 2.82 37.34
N SER A 228 -14.82 2.41 37.00
CA SER A 228 -14.07 1.31 37.62
C SER A 228 -13.09 1.81 38.70
N TRP A 229 -13.30 3.00 39.25
CA TRP A 229 -12.31 3.65 40.10
C TRP A 229 -12.09 2.91 41.42
N GLN A 230 -10.90 2.36 41.60
CA GLN A 230 -10.45 1.71 42.85
C GLN A 230 -9.23 2.43 43.47
N GLY A 231 -9.09 3.74 43.24
CA GLY A 231 -7.94 4.52 43.73
C GLY A 231 -6.74 4.55 42.78
N VAL A 232 -6.80 3.85 41.64
CA VAL A 232 -5.73 3.82 40.63
C VAL A 232 -6.26 4.31 39.28
N PHE A 233 -5.70 5.42 38.79
CA PHE A 233 -5.99 5.95 37.46
C PHE A 233 -5.20 5.20 36.38
N TRP A 234 -5.62 3.98 36.06
CA TRP A 234 -4.95 3.11 35.09
C TRP A 234 -4.99 3.66 33.65
N ALA A 235 -5.99 4.48 33.30
CA ALA A 235 -6.17 5.04 31.96
C ALA A 235 -5.08 6.05 31.54
N ARG A 236 -4.24 6.56 32.46
CA ARG A 236 -3.13 7.47 32.11
C ARG A 236 -2.17 6.92 31.06
N PHE A 237 -1.86 5.63 31.13
CA PHE A 237 -0.92 4.99 30.21
C PHE A 237 -1.49 4.84 28.79
N PRO A 238 -2.68 4.25 28.58
CA PRO A 238 -3.24 4.13 27.23
C PRO A 238 -3.60 5.51 26.63
N VAL A 239 -4.04 6.48 27.43
CA VAL A 239 -4.30 7.85 26.94
C VAL A 239 -3.01 8.52 26.46
N LEU A 240 -1.91 8.36 27.20
CA LEU A 240 -0.61 8.89 26.79
C LEU A 240 -0.11 8.24 25.49
N VAL A 241 -0.28 6.93 25.32
CA VAL A 241 0.05 6.24 24.06
C VAL A 241 -0.76 6.79 22.90
N LEU A 242 -2.07 6.97 23.08
CA LEU A 242 -2.93 7.56 22.04
C LEU A 242 -2.51 8.98 21.68
N ALA A 243 -2.12 9.79 22.66
CA ALA A 243 -1.62 11.14 22.44
C ALA A 243 -0.29 11.17 21.65
N VAL A 244 0.65 10.27 21.98
CA VAL A 244 1.93 10.13 21.25
C VAL A 244 1.67 9.68 19.81
N VAL A 245 0.79 8.70 19.58
CA VAL A 245 0.42 8.25 18.24
C VAL A 245 -0.21 9.38 17.43
N ALA A 246 -1.14 10.14 18.02
CA ALA A 246 -1.76 11.30 17.38
C ALA A 246 -0.71 12.36 16.99
N ALA A 247 0.25 12.66 17.88
CA ALA A 247 1.32 13.61 17.62
C ALA A 247 2.28 13.13 16.50
N LEU A 248 2.60 11.83 16.43
CA LEU A 248 3.42 11.26 15.35
C LEU A 248 2.71 11.31 13.99
N VAL A 249 1.39 11.05 13.97
CA VAL A 249 0.57 11.20 12.75
C VAL A 249 0.55 12.67 12.30
N TRP A 250 0.38 13.61 13.22
CA TRP A 250 0.43 15.04 12.95
C TRP A 250 1.80 15.49 12.39
N ASN A 251 2.89 15.02 13.00
CA ASN A 251 4.25 15.37 12.58
C ASN A 251 4.61 14.93 11.15
N ARG A 252 3.97 13.88 10.62
CA ARG A 252 4.18 13.45 9.23
C ARG A 252 3.71 14.49 8.20
N GLU A 253 2.89 15.45 8.59
CA GLU A 253 2.34 16.49 7.70
C GLU A 253 3.11 17.80 7.76
N GLN A 254 3.95 18.00 8.78
CA GLN A 254 4.71 19.23 8.93
C GLN A 254 5.93 19.21 7.99
N SER A 255 6.02 20.19 7.08
CA SER A 255 7.17 20.42 6.20
C SER A 255 8.18 21.42 6.77
N ARG A 256 7.82 22.12 7.87
CA ARG A 256 8.65 23.17 8.48
C ARG A 256 9.88 22.65 9.25
N PHE A 257 9.90 21.36 9.62
CA PHE A 257 10.98 20.76 10.40
C PHE A 257 11.37 19.40 9.84
N ASP A 258 12.59 18.96 10.14
CA ASP A 258 13.01 17.58 9.86
C ASP A 258 12.12 16.59 10.61
N ARG A 259 11.24 15.91 9.86
CA ARG A 259 10.24 14.97 10.37
C ARG A 259 10.82 13.95 11.34
N LYS A 260 12.08 13.53 11.13
CA LYS A 260 12.73 12.53 11.99
C LYS A 260 13.21 13.12 13.32
N ILE A 261 13.71 14.36 13.33
CA ILE A 261 14.07 15.09 14.55
C ILE A 261 12.81 15.39 15.38
N ALA A 262 11.75 15.86 14.74
CA ALA A 262 10.48 16.13 15.41
C ALA A 262 9.82 14.85 15.96
N ALA A 263 9.98 13.70 15.27
CA ALA A 263 9.51 12.42 15.80
C ALA A 263 10.27 12.01 17.07
N PHE A 264 11.59 12.20 17.12
CA PHE A 264 12.38 11.94 18.34
C PHE A 264 11.95 12.83 19.50
N ALA A 265 11.64 14.10 19.26
CA ALA A 265 11.13 15.01 20.28
C ALA A 265 9.77 14.55 20.85
N ILE A 266 8.86 14.10 19.98
CA ILE A 266 7.54 13.58 20.39
C ILE A 266 7.68 12.32 21.24
N VAL A 267 8.56 11.40 20.84
CA VAL A 267 8.83 10.18 21.62
C VAL A 267 9.49 10.52 22.96
N ALA A 268 10.44 11.45 22.98
CA ALA A 268 11.07 11.92 24.22
C ALA A 268 10.06 12.53 25.19
N LEU A 269 9.13 13.36 24.70
CA LEU A 269 8.03 13.91 25.51
C LEU A 269 7.10 12.81 26.06
N GLY A 270 6.81 11.79 25.26
CA GLY A 270 6.07 10.61 25.73
C GLY A 270 6.77 9.89 26.88
N ILE A 271 8.09 9.66 26.75
CA ILE A 271 8.90 9.01 27.79
C ILE A 271 8.97 9.84 29.07
N VAL A 272 9.09 11.17 28.97
CA VAL A 272 8.99 12.07 30.12
C VAL A 272 7.62 11.96 30.80
N GLY A 273 6.54 11.89 30.01
CA GLY A 273 5.20 11.68 30.55
C GLY A 273 5.04 10.36 31.30
N ILE A 274 5.61 9.26 30.78
CA ILE A 274 5.64 7.97 31.49
C ILE A 274 6.39 8.12 32.82
N ASN A 275 7.56 8.75 32.79
CA ASN A 275 8.38 8.92 33.98
C ASN A 275 7.69 9.78 35.06
N LEU A 276 6.98 10.85 34.67
CA LEU A 276 6.17 11.65 35.58
C LEU A 276 5.02 10.84 36.21
N PHE A 277 4.40 9.93 35.44
CA PHE A 277 3.35 9.06 35.96
C PHE A 277 3.87 7.91 36.83
N THR A 278 5.12 7.49 36.65
CA THR A 278 5.78 6.44 37.45
C THR A 278 6.79 7.01 38.45
N TRP A 279 6.60 8.26 38.90
CA TRP A 279 7.60 8.92 39.74
C TRP A 279 7.70 8.28 41.13
N GLU A 280 8.85 7.66 41.40
CA GLU A 280 9.20 7.06 42.69
C GLU A 280 10.42 7.76 43.33
N GLY A 281 10.65 9.04 42.99
CA GLY A 281 11.81 9.81 43.49
C GLY A 281 13.09 9.67 42.65
N ARG A 282 13.06 8.94 41.53
CA ARG A 282 14.18 8.81 40.58
C ARG A 282 13.72 9.14 39.15
N PHE A 283 14.36 10.13 38.53
CA PHE A 283 14.13 10.51 37.14
C PHE A 283 14.85 9.54 36.19
N TRP A 284 14.32 8.33 35.99
CA TRP A 284 14.91 7.32 35.11
C TRP A 284 14.90 7.71 33.61
N ALA A 285 14.06 8.67 33.21
CA ALA A 285 13.95 9.13 31.81
C ALA A 285 15.22 9.78 31.25
N VAL A 286 16.20 10.17 32.09
CA VAL A 286 17.47 10.78 31.63
C VAL A 286 18.18 9.90 30.61
N TRP A 287 18.28 8.60 30.86
CA TRP A 287 19.03 7.67 30.01
C TRP A 287 18.43 7.52 28.60
N PRO A 288 17.13 7.20 28.44
CA PRO A 288 16.52 7.14 27.12
C PRO A 288 16.46 8.51 26.43
N MET A 289 16.28 9.62 27.16
CA MET A 289 16.34 10.96 26.57
C MET A 289 17.73 11.29 26.01
N LEU A 290 18.80 10.96 26.73
CA LEU A 290 20.17 11.12 26.24
C LEU A 290 20.42 10.26 25.00
N GLY A 291 19.91 9.03 24.95
CA GLY A 291 19.99 8.17 23.76
C GLY A 291 19.30 8.78 22.54
N LEU A 292 18.08 9.32 22.72
CA LEU A 292 17.34 10.00 21.65
C LEU A 292 18.02 11.29 21.21
N ALA A 293 18.57 12.07 22.13
CA ALA A 293 19.33 13.29 21.83
C ALA A 293 20.61 12.97 21.06
N ALA A 294 21.34 11.92 21.44
CA ALA A 294 22.53 11.45 20.72
C ALA A 294 22.18 10.96 19.30
N ALA A 295 21.09 10.20 19.14
CA ALA A 295 20.62 9.75 17.83
C ALA A 295 20.21 10.93 16.92
N ALA A 296 19.55 11.94 17.49
CA ALA A 296 19.20 13.17 16.76
C ALA A 296 20.45 13.98 16.38
N GLY A 297 21.42 14.12 17.29
CA GLY A 297 22.68 14.84 17.07
C GLY A 297 23.59 14.17 16.04
N LEU A 298 23.76 12.84 16.10
CA LEU A 298 24.51 12.07 15.11
C LEU A 298 23.91 12.23 13.72
N ARG A 299 22.58 12.18 13.63
CA ARG A 299 21.85 12.38 12.37
C ARG A 299 21.99 13.79 11.82
N TRP A 300 22.04 14.80 12.69
CA TRP A 300 22.27 16.19 12.27
C TRP A 300 23.70 16.41 11.76
N SER A 301 24.69 15.76 12.40
CA SER A 301 26.09 15.79 11.97
C SER A 301 26.32 15.11 10.62
N LEU A 302 25.66 13.97 10.38
CA LEU A 302 25.71 13.22 9.11
C LEU A 302 24.96 13.89 7.94
N ARG A 303 24.37 15.08 8.15
CA ARG A 303 23.69 15.86 7.11
C ARG A 303 24.53 17.03 6.58
N ARG A 304 25.76 17.22 7.06
CA ARG A 304 26.72 18.16 6.46
C ARG A 304 27.53 17.49 5.36
#